data_AF-A0A0M3IR67-F1
#
_entry.id   AF-A0A0M3IR67-F1
#
_cell.length_a   1.000
_cell.length_b   1.000
_cell.length_c   1.000
_cell.angle_alpha   90.00
_cell.angle_beta   90.00
_cell.angle_gamma   90.00
#
_symmetry.space_group_name_H-M   'P 1'
#
loop_
_entity.id
_entity.type
_entity.pdbx_description
1 polymer ?
#
loop_
_entity_poly.entity_id
_entity_poly.type
_entity_poly.pdbx_seq_one_letter_code
_entity_poly.pdbx_strand_id
1 'polypeptide(L)'
;MAENRGKENADIDWSKYPISIGETIELCAGLIDKPNLSEVAHMREEIIEECGYDVKECDITLLKKFITGIGASGSQQYLFYAEIDETMKVGEGGGTDNERIQKIFMTLPEAKRYCEQKEVLSAPGLLYGLQWFFNERNK
;
A
#
# COMPACT_ATOMS: atom_id res chain seq x y z
N MET A 1 -18.20 -13.38 11.56
CA MET A 1 -18.90 -14.67 11.37
C MET A 1 -19.21 -15.26 12.73
N ALA A 2 -20.50 -15.49 13.04
CA ALA A 2 -20.92 -15.91 14.37
C ALA A 2 -20.42 -17.32 14.72
N GLU A 3 -20.33 -18.19 13.72
CA GLU A 3 -19.87 -19.57 13.77
C GLU A 3 -18.37 -19.73 14.07
N ASN A 4 -17.59 -18.66 13.94
CA ASN A 4 -16.15 -18.64 14.22
C ASN A 4 -15.81 -17.90 15.52
N ARG A 5 -16.81 -17.40 16.26
CA ARG A 5 -16.59 -16.67 17.50
C ARG A 5 -15.91 -17.58 18.53
N GLY A 6 -14.74 -17.16 19.03
CA GLY A 6 -13.97 -17.89 20.05
C GLY A 6 -13.08 -19.01 19.51
N LYS A 7 -12.99 -19.18 18.17
CA LYS A 7 -12.03 -20.08 17.54
C LYS A 7 -10.70 -19.38 17.32
N GLU A 8 -9.60 -20.12 17.41
CA GLU A 8 -8.30 -19.67 16.92
C GLU A 8 -8.28 -19.65 15.38
N ASN A 9 -7.40 -18.86 14.78
CA ASN A 9 -7.30 -18.76 13.31
C ASN A 9 -7.08 -20.12 12.62
N ALA A 10 -6.38 -21.04 13.30
CA ALA A 10 -6.10 -22.38 12.80
C ALA A 10 -7.35 -23.30 12.78
N ASP A 11 -8.37 -22.99 13.58
CA ASP A 11 -9.61 -23.77 13.71
C ASP A 11 -10.73 -23.26 12.79
N ILE A 12 -10.46 -22.20 12.01
CA ILE A 12 -11.40 -21.61 11.06
C ILE A 12 -11.20 -22.27 9.70
N ASP A 13 -12.29 -22.79 9.15
CA ASP A 13 -12.32 -23.31 7.78
C ASP A 13 -12.44 -22.16 6.78
N TRP A 14 -11.29 -21.57 6.43
CA TRP A 14 -11.21 -20.42 5.52
C TRP A 14 -11.71 -20.72 4.10
N SER A 15 -11.78 -21.99 3.70
CA SER A 15 -12.29 -22.38 2.37
C SER A 15 -13.77 -22.05 2.16
N LYS A 16 -14.51 -21.79 3.25
CA LYS A 16 -15.93 -21.43 3.22
C LYS A 16 -16.20 -19.97 2.87
N TYR A 17 -15.19 -19.12 2.81
CA TYR A 17 -15.37 -17.69 2.65
C TYR A 17 -14.65 -17.17 1.41
N PRO A 18 -15.21 -16.17 0.72
CA PRO A 18 -14.54 -15.58 -0.43
C PRO A 18 -13.31 -14.79 0.05
N ILE A 19 -12.22 -14.81 -0.73
CA ILE A 19 -10.97 -14.09 -0.42
C ILE A 19 -11.24 -12.60 -0.15
N SER A 20 -12.22 -12.02 -0.85
CA SER A 20 -12.57 -10.60 -0.78
C SER A 20 -12.98 -10.08 0.59
N ILE A 21 -13.29 -10.95 1.57
CA ILE A 21 -13.53 -10.49 2.95
C ILE A 21 -12.26 -10.02 3.66
N GLY A 22 -11.08 -10.42 3.16
CA GLY A 22 -9.78 -10.08 3.71
C GLY A 22 -8.97 -9.14 2.82
N GLU A 23 -9.54 -8.71 1.69
CA GLU A 23 -8.88 -7.78 0.79
C GLU A 23 -8.95 -6.35 1.34
N THR A 24 -7.82 -5.68 1.30
CA THR A 24 -7.65 -4.28 1.69
C THR A 24 -7.15 -3.48 0.49
N ILE A 25 -7.38 -2.17 0.52
CA ILE A 25 -6.74 -1.24 -0.42
C ILE A 25 -5.58 -0.58 0.30
N GLU A 26 -4.39 -0.70 -0.26
CA GLU A 26 -3.14 -0.28 0.36
C GLU A 26 -2.28 0.53 -0.60
N LEU A 27 -1.33 1.27 -0.04
CA LEU A 27 -0.24 1.85 -0.82
C LEU A 27 0.80 0.76 -1.07
N CYS A 28 1.50 0.85 -2.20
CA CYS A 28 2.72 0.08 -2.43
C CYS A 28 3.71 0.29 -1.26
N ALA A 29 4.21 -0.79 -0.68
CA ALA A 29 5.01 -0.75 0.53
C ALA A 29 5.79 -2.04 0.75
N GLY A 30 6.99 -1.90 1.31
CA GLY A 30 7.79 -3.04 1.75
C GLY A 30 8.68 -2.70 2.93
N LEU A 31 9.46 -3.70 3.35
CA LEU A 31 10.37 -3.56 4.49
C LEU A 31 11.69 -2.91 4.06
N ILE A 32 12.28 -2.14 4.97
CA ILE A 32 13.66 -1.66 4.83
C ILE A 32 14.56 -2.72 5.47
N ASP A 33 15.01 -3.68 4.68
CA ASP A 33 15.70 -4.89 5.15
C ASP A 33 17.11 -5.09 4.56
N LYS A 34 17.49 -4.32 3.53
CA LYS A 34 18.82 -4.34 2.92
C LYS A 34 19.68 -3.19 3.48
N PRO A 35 20.67 -3.47 4.35
CA PRO A 35 21.42 -2.42 5.06
C PRO A 35 22.26 -1.51 4.16
N ASN A 36 22.48 -1.90 2.91
CA ASN A 36 23.29 -1.18 1.94
C ASN A 36 22.47 -0.30 0.99
N LEU A 37 21.13 -0.29 1.13
CA LEU A 37 20.24 0.51 0.30
C LEU A 37 19.64 1.67 1.10
N SER A 38 19.42 2.79 0.43
CA SER A 38 18.68 3.93 0.99
C SER A 38 17.19 3.59 1.11
N GLU A 39 16.43 4.35 1.90
CA GLU A 39 14.97 4.17 1.98
C GLU A 39 14.29 4.41 0.62
N VAL A 40 14.83 5.31 -0.20
CA VAL A 40 14.33 5.58 -1.57
C VAL A 40 14.63 4.41 -2.50
N ALA A 41 15.81 3.79 -2.38
CA ALA A 41 16.16 2.62 -3.19
C ALA A 41 15.27 1.42 -2.87
N HIS A 42 14.95 1.17 -1.60
CA HIS A 42 13.95 0.16 -1.24
C HIS A 42 12.59 0.50 -1.85
N MET A 43 12.13 1.76 -1.74
CA MET A 43 10.85 2.15 -2.32
C MET A 43 10.81 1.92 -3.83
N ARG A 44 11.91 2.18 -4.55
CA ARG A 44 12.01 1.87 -5.98
C ARG A 44 11.87 0.37 -6.26
N GLU A 45 12.53 -0.49 -5.48
CA GLU A 45 12.40 -1.95 -5.62
C GLU A 45 10.94 -2.39 -5.47
N GLU A 46 10.23 -1.89 -4.45
CA GLU A 46 8.82 -2.21 -4.22
C GLU A 46 7.90 -1.70 -5.34
N ILE A 47 8.15 -0.50 -5.89
CA ILE A 47 7.37 0.00 -7.04
C ILE A 47 7.54 -0.92 -8.26
N ILE A 48 8.75 -1.44 -8.49
CA ILE A 48 9.01 -2.39 -9.59
C ILE A 48 8.28 -3.70 -9.33
N GLU A 49 8.37 -4.23 -8.11
CA GLU A 49 7.83 -5.53 -7.72
C GLU A 49 6.30 -5.55 -7.64
N GLU A 50 5.71 -4.60 -6.93
CA GLU A 50 4.27 -4.58 -6.69
C GLU A 50 3.52 -3.87 -7.81
N CYS A 51 4.06 -2.77 -8.34
CA CYS A 51 3.38 -1.93 -9.33
C CYS A 51 3.83 -2.21 -10.78
N GLY A 52 5.02 -2.75 -11.00
CA GLY A 52 5.55 -3.04 -12.34
C GLY A 52 6.13 -1.83 -13.09
N TYR A 53 6.49 -0.76 -12.38
CA TYR A 53 7.06 0.47 -12.96
C TYR A 53 8.44 0.77 -12.40
N ASP A 54 9.35 1.27 -13.23
CA ASP A 54 10.69 1.68 -12.80
C ASP A 54 10.80 3.22 -12.73
N VAL A 55 10.57 3.76 -11.53
CA VAL A 55 10.74 5.19 -11.24
C VAL A 55 12.17 5.46 -10.81
N LYS A 56 12.81 6.47 -11.39
CA LYS A 56 14.16 6.88 -10.97
C LYS A 56 14.12 7.41 -9.54
N GLU A 57 15.14 7.09 -8.75
CA GLU A 57 15.22 7.51 -7.35
C GLU A 57 15.12 9.04 -7.17
N CYS A 58 15.62 9.83 -8.12
CA CYS A 58 15.52 11.29 -8.08
C CYS A 58 14.10 11.84 -8.23
N ASP A 59 13.18 11.02 -8.75
CA ASP A 59 11.77 11.37 -8.98
C ASP A 59 10.86 10.85 -7.85
N ILE A 60 11.43 10.17 -6.85
CA ILE A 60 10.72 9.68 -5.66
C ILE A 60 10.90 10.68 -4.51
N THR A 61 9.82 11.31 -4.09
CA THR A 61 9.83 12.36 -3.07
C THR A 61 9.38 11.82 -1.71
N LEU A 62 10.22 11.95 -0.68
CA LEU A 62 9.82 11.68 0.71
C LEU A 62 8.81 12.75 1.17
N LEU A 63 7.61 12.33 1.56
CA LEU A 63 6.58 13.21 2.09
C LEU A 63 6.64 13.32 3.61
N LYS A 64 6.73 12.18 4.30
CA LYS A 64 6.68 12.15 5.76
C LYS A 64 7.29 10.88 6.32
N LYS A 65 7.79 11.01 7.54
CA LYS A 65 8.25 9.92 8.40
C LYS A 65 7.40 9.91 9.67
N PHE A 66 6.84 8.76 10.03
CA PHE A 66 5.95 8.63 11.18
C PHE A 66 6.03 7.23 11.80
N ILE A 67 5.45 7.09 13.00
CA ILE A 67 5.37 5.82 13.71
C ILE A 67 3.94 5.29 13.61
N THR A 68 3.80 4.01 13.29
CA THR A 68 2.54 3.27 13.26
C THR A 68 2.54 2.16 14.32
N GLY A 69 1.36 1.59 14.57
CA GLY A 69 1.21 0.47 15.52
C GLY A 69 1.61 0.85 16.96
N ILE A 70 1.39 2.10 17.38
CA ILE A 70 1.70 2.59 18.73
C ILE A 70 0.87 1.76 19.73
N GLY A 71 1.54 0.92 20.52
CA GLY A 71 0.91 -0.03 21.46
C GLY A 71 1.01 -1.50 21.06
N ALA A 72 1.45 -1.79 19.83
CA ALA A 72 1.71 -3.14 19.34
C ALA A 72 3.16 -3.30 18.85
N SER A 73 3.53 -2.59 17.78
CA SER A 73 4.84 -2.74 17.11
C SER A 73 5.76 -1.52 17.27
N GLY A 74 5.19 -0.30 17.28
CA GLY A 74 5.99 0.93 17.23
C GLY A 74 6.81 1.08 15.95
N SER A 75 6.36 0.50 14.84
CA SER A 75 7.10 0.48 13.57
C SER A 75 7.21 1.87 12.95
N GLN A 76 8.39 2.19 12.44
CA GLN A 76 8.64 3.44 11.71
C GLN A 76 8.31 3.25 10.22
N GLN A 77 7.54 4.17 9.65
CA GLN A 77 7.18 4.20 8.23
C GLN A 77 7.65 5.49 7.56
N TYR A 78 8.02 5.36 6.29
CA TYR A 78 8.39 6.44 5.39
C TYR A 78 7.38 6.45 4.25
N LEU A 79 6.72 7.59 4.03
CA LEU A 79 5.74 7.75 2.97
C LEU A 79 6.36 8.57 1.84
N PHE A 80 6.31 8.02 0.63
CA PHE A 80 6.83 8.63 -0.58
C PHE A 80 5.73 8.98 -1.57
N TYR A 81 6.07 9.83 -2.54
CA TYR A 81 5.28 10.15 -3.71
C TYR A 81 6.12 10.02 -4.96
N ALA A 82 5.54 9.44 -6.01
CA ALA A 82 6.13 9.32 -7.33
C ALA A 82 5.03 9.48 -8.39
N GLU A 83 5.40 10.04 -9.54
CA GLU A 83 4.57 10.04 -10.74
C GLU A 83 5.06 8.95 -11.68
N ILE A 84 4.11 8.23 -12.28
CA ILE A 84 4.39 7.15 -13.22
C ILE A 84 3.66 7.41 -14.53
N ASP A 85 4.22 6.88 -15.61
CA ASP A 85 3.54 6.75 -16.90
C ASP A 85 3.87 5.40 -17.56
N GLU A 86 3.19 5.10 -18.66
CA GLU A 86 3.34 3.81 -19.36
C GLU A 86 4.71 3.61 -20.01
N THR A 87 5.53 4.66 -20.18
CA THR A 87 6.90 4.50 -20.68
C THR A 87 7.83 3.91 -19.61
N MET A 88 7.44 3.97 -18.34
CA MET A 88 8.17 3.42 -17.20
C MET A 88 7.78 1.98 -16.89
N LYS A 89 6.80 1.39 -17.60
CA LYS A 89 6.32 0.04 -17.33
C LYS A 89 7.40 -1.00 -17.68
N VAL A 90 7.80 -1.79 -16.69
CA VAL A 90 8.80 -2.87 -16.82
C VAL A 90 8.21 -4.26 -16.57
N GLY A 91 6.99 -4.34 -16.03
CA GLY A 91 6.29 -5.59 -15.79
C GLY A 91 4.83 -5.39 -15.39
N GLU A 92 4.16 -6.50 -15.06
CA GLU A 92 2.79 -6.46 -14.55
C GLU A 92 2.72 -6.17 -13.05
N GLY A 93 3.84 -6.20 -12.33
CA GLY A 93 3.86 -6.12 -10.86
C GLY A 93 3.15 -7.32 -10.22
N GLY A 94 2.62 -7.14 -9.01
CA GLY A 94 1.83 -8.14 -8.31
C GLY A 94 2.49 -8.80 -7.10
N GLY A 95 3.70 -8.36 -6.73
CA GLY A 95 4.46 -8.91 -5.60
C GLY A 95 5.26 -10.17 -5.95
N THR A 96 5.97 -10.73 -4.97
CA THR A 96 6.73 -11.98 -5.11
C THR A 96 6.23 -13.11 -4.21
N ASP A 97 6.60 -14.34 -4.56
CA ASP A 97 6.39 -15.56 -3.76
C ASP A 97 4.94 -15.78 -3.27
N ASN A 98 4.69 -15.44 -2.00
CA ASN A 98 3.45 -15.69 -1.27
C ASN A 98 2.52 -14.48 -1.26
N GLU A 99 2.90 -13.39 -1.94
CA GLU A 99 2.09 -12.20 -2.07
C GLU A 99 1.01 -12.38 -3.13
N ARG A 100 -0.12 -11.72 -2.90
CA ARG A 100 -1.24 -11.67 -3.85
C ARG A 100 -1.72 -10.24 -3.94
N ILE A 101 -1.04 -9.46 -4.78
CA ILE A 101 -1.32 -8.05 -4.95
C ILE A 101 -1.99 -7.83 -6.29
N GLN A 102 -3.13 -7.15 -6.27
CA GLN A 102 -3.79 -6.67 -7.48
C GLN A 102 -3.64 -5.15 -7.54
N LYS A 103 -3.05 -4.67 -8.63
CA LYS A 103 -2.96 -3.22 -8.89
C LYS A 103 -4.34 -2.65 -9.13
N ILE A 104 -4.57 -1.49 -8.53
CA ILE A 104 -5.76 -0.69 -8.77
C ILE A 104 -5.35 0.67 -9.31
N PHE A 105 -6.07 1.14 -10.32
CA PHE A 105 -5.95 2.50 -10.81
C PHE A 105 -7.26 3.21 -10.48
N MET A 106 -7.17 4.31 -9.73
CA MET A 106 -8.30 5.17 -9.45
C MET A 106 -8.14 6.47 -10.23
N THR A 107 -9.20 6.89 -10.91
CA THR A 107 -9.32 8.27 -11.39
C THR A 107 -9.39 9.23 -10.19
N LEU A 108 -9.04 10.50 -10.40
CA LEU A 108 -9.12 11.51 -9.33
C LEU A 108 -10.52 11.59 -8.69
N PRO A 109 -11.64 11.54 -9.44
CA PRO A 109 -12.97 11.50 -8.84
C PRO A 109 -13.22 10.22 -8.01
N GLU A 110 -12.71 9.06 -8.43
CA GLU A 110 -12.86 7.82 -7.67
C GLU A 110 -12.08 7.87 -6.35
N ALA A 111 -10.82 8.29 -6.40
CA ALA A 111 -10.00 8.46 -5.20
C ALA A 111 -10.59 9.49 -4.23
N LYS A 112 -11.16 10.58 -4.75
CA LYS A 112 -11.86 11.57 -3.92
C LYS A 112 -13.11 10.97 -3.27
N ARG A 113 -13.95 10.27 -4.03
CA ARG A 113 -15.12 9.57 -3.48
C ARG A 113 -14.72 8.52 -2.45
N TYR A 114 -13.59 7.84 -2.64
CA TYR A 114 -13.06 6.88 -1.67
C TYR A 114 -12.75 7.54 -0.32
N CYS A 115 -12.05 8.68 -0.33
CA CYS A 115 -11.77 9.46 0.88
C CYS A 115 -13.02 9.99 1.61
N GLU A 116 -14.13 10.18 0.90
CA GLU A 116 -15.39 10.70 1.46
C GLU A 116 -16.22 9.58 2.13
N GLN A 117 -15.87 8.31 1.95
CA GLN A 117 -16.58 7.19 2.57
C GLN A 117 -16.36 7.19 4.09
N LYS A 118 -17.42 6.85 4.83
CA LYS A 118 -17.37 6.77 6.30
C LYS A 118 -16.51 5.59 6.79
N GLU A 119 -16.50 4.50 6.03
CA GLU A 119 -15.83 3.25 6.38
C GLU A 119 -15.07 2.75 5.15
N VAL A 120 -13.79 2.41 5.33
CA VAL A 120 -12.91 1.88 4.29
C VAL A 120 -12.01 0.79 4.89
N LEU A 121 -11.62 -0.18 4.06
CA LEU A 121 -10.70 -1.26 4.42
C LEU A 121 -9.27 -0.89 4.02
N SER A 122 -8.73 0.15 4.65
CA SER A 122 -7.39 0.69 4.35
C SER A 122 -6.68 1.18 5.59
N ALA A 123 -5.36 1.08 5.56
CA ALA A 123 -4.53 1.69 6.58
C ALA A 123 -4.64 3.24 6.53
N PRO A 124 -4.51 3.94 7.68
CA PRO A 124 -4.51 5.39 7.73
C PRO A 124 -3.46 6.06 6.82
N GLY A 125 -2.37 5.36 6.51
CA GLY A 125 -1.33 5.84 5.60
C GLY A 125 -1.84 6.14 4.19
N LEU A 126 -2.72 5.29 3.63
CA LEU A 126 -3.36 5.53 2.34
C LEU A 126 -4.21 6.81 2.38
N LEU A 127 -5.07 6.94 3.40
CA LEU A 127 -5.94 8.10 3.57
C LEU A 127 -5.13 9.39 3.70
N TYR A 128 -4.04 9.37 4.47
CA TYR A 128 -3.13 10.50 4.57
C TYR A 128 -2.47 10.84 3.23
N GLY A 129 -1.99 9.83 2.50
CA GLY A 129 -1.38 10.02 1.17
C GLY A 129 -2.35 10.67 0.17
N LEU A 130 -3.59 10.19 0.11
CA LEU A 130 -4.63 10.76 -0.75
C LEU A 130 -4.99 12.19 -0.33
N GLN A 131 -5.16 12.45 0.97
CA GLN A 131 -5.45 13.80 1.47
C GLN A 131 -4.29 14.76 1.19
N TRP A 132 -3.04 14.33 1.35
CA TRP A 132 -1.89 15.14 0.96
C TRP A 132 -1.92 15.44 -0.55
N PHE A 133 -2.20 14.44 -1.39
CA PHE A 133 -2.26 14.63 -2.84
C PHE A 133 -3.30 15.67 -3.23
N PHE A 134 -4.53 15.56 -2.71
CA PHE A 134 -5.61 16.49 -3.04
C PHE A 134 -5.39 17.90 -2.47
N ASN A 135 -4.68 18.03 -1.35
CA ASN A 135 -4.46 19.33 -0.72
C ASN A 135 -3.20 20.03 -1.22
N GLU A 136 -2.15 19.32 -1.60
CA GLU A 136 -0.85 19.92 -1.91
C GLU A 136 -0.43 19.74 -3.37
N ARG A 137 -0.73 18.60 -4.00
CA ARG A 137 -0.24 18.28 -5.35
C ARG A 137 -1.22 18.65 -6.46
N ASN A 138 -2.51 18.42 -6.24
CA ASN A 138 -3.59 18.60 -7.23
C ASN A 138 -4.32 19.95 -7.09
N LYS A 139 -3.62 21.00 -6.63
CA LYS A 139 -4.10 22.38 -6.66
C LYS A 139 -3.94 22.99 -8.04
#